data_AF-A0A8H4IN79-F1
#
_entry.id   AF-A0A8H4IN79-F1
#
_cell.length_a   1.000
_cell.length_b   1.000
_cell.length_c   1.000
_cell.angle_alpha   90.00
_cell.angle_beta   90.00
_cell.angle_gamma   90.00
#
_symmetry.space_group_name_H-M   'P 1'
#
loop_
_entity.id
_entity.type
_entity.pdbx_description
1 polymer ?
#
loop_
_entity_poly.entity_id
_entity_poly.type
_entity_poly.pdbx_seq_one_letter_code
_entity_poly.pdbx_strand_id
1 'polypeptide(L)'
;MADIYPIGHISLDSGNPEARHLGLPLPDSGVYWIKTFYVSHVLQNKGVGRAAMDMIEAMAVEEPLCAKVLALDTVHKDDQIRPEFFEANGQQPRKMTNHEWYARRGYREIKVAQNYYTEPDSTGKVWDIKTVFMRRDVG
;
A
#
# COMPACT_ATOMS: atom_id res chain seq x y z
N MET A 1 24.03 16.60 -19.18
CA MET A 1 22.72 16.08 -18.76
C MET A 1 22.95 15.39 -17.43
N ALA A 2 22.13 15.64 -16.41
CA ALA A 2 22.28 14.93 -15.13
C ALA A 2 21.60 13.56 -15.26
N ASP A 3 22.27 12.51 -14.80
CA ASP A 3 21.69 11.17 -14.78
C ASP A 3 20.56 11.10 -13.74
N ILE A 4 19.41 10.53 -14.14
CA ILE A 4 18.28 10.31 -13.26
C ILE A 4 18.35 8.89 -12.72
N TYR A 5 18.47 8.76 -11.39
CA TYR A 5 18.45 7.48 -10.70
C TYR A 5 17.09 7.33 -9.98
N PRO A 6 16.20 6.41 -10.43
CA PRO A 6 14.91 6.23 -9.79
C PRO A 6 15.09 5.62 -8.39
N ILE A 7 14.48 6.25 -7.39
CA ILE A 7 14.59 5.84 -5.99
C ILE A 7 13.28 5.30 -5.41
N GLY A 8 12.24 5.17 -6.23
CA GLY A 8 10.92 4.75 -5.80
C GLY A 8 9.87 4.92 -6.89
N HIS A 9 8.65 4.46 -6.59
CA HIS A 9 7.48 4.54 -7.45
C HIS A 9 6.22 4.55 -6.59
N ILE A 10 5.15 5.17 -7.08
CA ILE A 10 3.81 5.11 -6.51
C ILE A 10 2.82 5.30 -7.65
N SER A 11 1.72 4.54 -7.67
CA SER A 11 0.68 4.68 -8.67
C SER A 11 -0.68 4.99 -8.06
N LEU A 12 -1.53 5.62 -8.87
CA LEU A 12 -2.94 5.85 -8.59
C LEU A 12 -3.75 5.21 -9.72
N ASP A 13 -4.50 4.17 -9.38
CA ASP A 13 -5.22 3.35 -10.34
C ASP A 13 -6.74 3.59 -10.17
N SER A 14 -7.50 3.62 -11.27
CA SER A 14 -8.96 3.82 -11.23
C SER A 14 -9.75 2.62 -10.70
N GLY A 15 -9.06 1.53 -10.33
CA GLY A 15 -9.68 0.33 -9.79
C GLY A 15 -8.67 -0.74 -9.41
N ASN A 16 -9.19 -1.81 -8.80
CA ASN A 16 -8.43 -3.01 -8.44
C ASN A 16 -9.25 -4.23 -8.91
N PRO A 17 -9.10 -4.66 -10.18
CA PRO A 17 -9.86 -5.78 -10.74
C PRO A 17 -9.68 -7.07 -9.94
N GLU A 18 -8.47 -7.30 -9.43
CA GLU A 18 -8.14 -8.48 -8.63
C GLU A 18 -8.99 -8.56 -7.36
N ALA A 19 -9.29 -7.42 -6.73
CA ALA A 19 -10.04 -7.35 -5.47
C ALA A 19 -11.57 -7.34 -5.63
N ARG A 20 -12.10 -7.30 -6.87
CA ARG A 20 -13.57 -7.16 -7.11
C ARG A 20 -14.40 -8.27 -6.48
N HIS A 21 -13.88 -9.50 -6.51
CA HIS A 21 -14.57 -10.68 -5.96
C HIS A 21 -14.74 -10.61 -4.42
N LEU A 22 -14.03 -9.70 -3.75
CA LEU A 22 -14.09 -9.56 -2.30
C LEU A 22 -15.32 -8.75 -1.83
N GLY A 23 -16.07 -8.09 -2.71
CA GLY A 23 -17.23 -7.28 -2.30
C GLY A 23 -16.86 -6.22 -1.27
N LEU A 24 -15.79 -5.47 -1.53
CA LEU A 24 -15.31 -4.42 -0.63
C LEU A 24 -16.37 -3.30 -0.48
N PRO A 25 -16.55 -2.73 0.72
CA PRO A 25 -17.51 -1.65 0.95
C PRO A 25 -16.98 -0.31 0.44
N LEU A 26 -16.86 -0.19 -0.89
CA LEU A 26 -16.40 0.97 -1.64
C LEU A 26 -17.55 1.48 -2.53
N PRO A 27 -17.66 2.79 -2.76
CA PRO A 27 -18.64 3.33 -3.70
C PRO A 27 -18.31 2.92 -5.15
N ASP A 28 -19.30 2.96 -6.03
CA ASP A 28 -19.16 2.56 -7.44
C ASP A 28 -18.28 3.51 -8.26
N SER A 29 -18.09 4.75 -7.80
CA SER A 29 -17.30 5.78 -8.48
C SER A 29 -16.55 6.68 -7.49
N GLY A 30 -15.57 7.44 -8.01
CA GLY A 30 -14.73 8.33 -7.19
C GLY A 30 -13.75 7.58 -6.29
N VAL A 31 -13.49 6.30 -6.55
CA VAL A 31 -12.50 5.49 -5.82
C VAL A 31 -11.23 5.37 -6.64
N TYR A 32 -10.10 5.70 -6.04
CA TYR A 32 -8.79 5.45 -6.63
C TYR A 32 -7.93 4.63 -5.69
N TRP A 33 -7.12 3.75 -6.28
CA TRP A 33 -6.29 2.80 -5.57
C TRP A 33 -4.84 3.27 -5.58
N ILE A 34 -4.26 3.45 -4.40
CA ILE A 34 -2.82 3.63 -4.27
C ILE A 34 -2.19 2.24 -4.38
N LYS A 35 -1.43 2.01 -5.45
CA LYS A 35 -0.75 0.73 -5.69
C LYS A 35 0.75 0.96 -5.87
N THR A 36 1.49 -0.15 -5.85
CA THR A 36 2.93 -0.22 -6.20
C THR A 36 3.82 0.82 -5.49
N PHE A 37 3.47 1.17 -4.25
CA PHE A 37 4.23 2.17 -3.48
C PHE A 37 5.53 1.58 -2.93
N TYR A 38 6.65 2.01 -3.51
CA TYR A 38 7.98 1.59 -3.12
C TYR A 38 8.90 2.81 -2.96
N VAL A 39 9.74 2.77 -1.94
CA VAL A 39 10.85 3.72 -1.73
C VAL A 39 12.09 2.89 -1.44
N SER A 40 13.20 3.22 -2.08
CA SER A 40 14.51 2.59 -1.87
C SER A 40 14.84 2.52 -0.37
N HIS A 41 15.26 1.34 0.09
CA HIS A 41 15.50 1.05 1.51
C HIS A 41 16.43 2.06 2.20
N VAL A 42 17.48 2.51 1.51
CA VAL A 42 18.46 3.48 2.05
C VAL A 42 17.88 4.89 2.26
N LEU A 43 16.71 5.18 1.68
CA LEU A 43 15.98 6.43 1.81
C LEU A 43 14.69 6.31 2.63
N GLN A 44 14.33 5.11 3.07
CA GLN A 44 13.22 4.93 4.00
C GLN A 44 13.54 5.62 5.34
N ASN A 45 12.51 6.06 6.05
CA ASN A 45 12.60 6.86 7.28
C ASN A 45 13.24 8.25 7.12
N LYS A 46 13.51 8.72 5.89
CA LYS A 46 13.99 10.09 5.59
C LYS A 46 12.89 11.05 5.11
N GLY A 47 11.63 10.70 5.32
CA GLY A 47 10.48 11.52 4.93
C GLY A 47 10.02 11.40 3.47
N VAL A 48 10.79 10.74 2.59
CA VAL A 48 10.44 10.57 1.17
C VAL A 48 9.06 9.94 0.98
N GLY A 49 8.78 8.84 1.68
CA GLY A 49 7.50 8.16 1.53
C GLY A 49 6.30 8.98 2.03
N ARG A 50 6.51 9.80 3.09
CA ARG A 50 5.48 10.73 3.56
C ARG A 50 5.21 11.80 2.50
N ALA A 51 6.24 12.43 1.96
CA ALA A 51 6.09 13.45 0.92
C ALA A 51 5.41 12.91 -0.34
N ALA A 52 5.75 11.68 -0.76
CA ALA A 52 5.11 11.02 -1.90
C ALA A 52 3.61 10.79 -1.66
N MET A 53 3.23 10.29 -0.49
CA MET A 53 1.81 10.12 -0.13
C MET A 53 1.07 11.45 0.01
N ASP A 54 1.68 12.46 0.62
CA ASP A 54 1.08 13.79 0.75
C ASP A 54 0.76 14.37 -0.64
N MET A 55 1.67 14.19 -1.61
CA MET A 55 1.48 14.64 -2.99
C MET A 55 0.42 13.83 -3.73
N ILE A 56 0.42 12.49 -3.65
CA ILE A 56 -0.55 11.67 -4.38
C ILE A 56 -1.97 11.84 -3.82
N GLU A 57 -2.10 11.98 -2.49
CA GLU A 57 -3.40 12.22 -1.85
C GLU A 57 -3.97 13.59 -2.27
N ALA A 58 -3.12 14.62 -2.37
CA ALA A 58 -3.52 15.93 -2.86
C ALA A 58 -3.88 15.89 -4.35
N MET A 59 -3.06 15.25 -5.20
CA MET A 59 -3.35 15.12 -6.63
C MET A 59 -4.64 14.35 -6.90
N ALA A 60 -4.98 13.36 -6.07
CA ALA A 60 -6.18 12.55 -6.26
C ALA A 60 -7.48 13.33 -6.10
N VAL A 61 -7.53 14.32 -5.19
CA VAL A 61 -8.74 15.10 -4.92
C VAL A 61 -8.97 16.25 -5.89
N GLU A 62 -7.93 16.64 -6.63
CA GLU A 62 -7.98 17.71 -7.63
C GLU A 62 -8.48 17.19 -8.99
N GLU A 63 -8.82 18.12 -9.89
CA GLU A 63 -9.10 17.78 -11.29
C GLU A 63 -7.87 17.15 -11.97
N PRO A 64 -8.05 16.14 -12.83
CA PRO A 64 -9.33 15.63 -13.35
C PRO A 64 -9.92 14.46 -12.53
N LEU A 65 -9.30 14.07 -11.42
CA LEU A 65 -9.63 12.82 -10.73
C LEU A 65 -10.77 12.97 -9.73
N CYS A 66 -10.79 14.08 -8.99
CA CYS A 66 -11.86 14.42 -8.05
C CYS A 66 -12.23 13.26 -7.11
N ALA A 67 -11.22 12.50 -6.65
CA ALA A 67 -11.39 11.31 -5.84
C ALA A 67 -12.19 11.64 -4.56
N LYS A 68 -13.10 10.73 -4.20
CA LYS A 68 -13.88 10.75 -2.95
C LYS A 68 -13.37 9.74 -1.93
N VAL A 69 -12.74 8.68 -2.41
CA VAL A 69 -12.17 7.62 -1.59
C VAL A 69 -10.82 7.21 -2.17
N LEU A 70 -9.81 7.11 -1.31
CA LEU A 70 -8.57 6.41 -1.62
C LEU A 70 -8.59 5.04 -0.96
N ALA A 71 -8.27 4.01 -1.73
CA ALA A 71 -8.15 2.65 -1.24
C ALA A 71 -6.72 2.12 -1.44
N LEU A 72 -6.31 1.20 -0.58
CA LEU A 72 -5.03 0.50 -0.70
C LEU A 72 -5.14 -0.86 0.00
N ASP A 73 -4.15 -1.70 -0.24
CA ASP A 73 -3.96 -2.92 0.52
C ASP A 73 -2.52 -3.04 1.01
N THR A 74 -2.35 -3.79 2.09
CA THR A 74 -1.03 -4.08 2.65
C THR A 74 -1.05 -5.36 3.48
N VAL A 75 0.13 -5.84 3.89
CA VAL A 75 0.24 -7.01 4.78
C VAL A 75 -0.30 -6.63 6.16
N HIS A 76 -1.09 -7.52 6.76
CA HIS A 76 -1.60 -7.32 8.11
C HIS A 76 -0.44 -7.19 9.12
N LYS A 77 -0.63 -6.36 10.14
CA LYS A 77 0.44 -5.99 11.09
C LYS A 77 1.05 -7.21 11.78
N ASP A 78 0.22 -8.15 12.23
CA ASP A 78 0.66 -9.38 12.90
C ASP A 78 1.54 -10.27 12.01
N ASP A 79 1.32 -10.24 10.70
CA ASP A 79 2.10 -11.01 9.74
C ASP A 79 3.37 -10.27 9.34
N GLN A 80 3.30 -8.94 9.21
CA GLN A 80 4.43 -8.11 8.80
C GLN A 80 5.55 -8.06 9.86
N ILE A 81 5.24 -8.27 11.15
CA ILE A 81 6.24 -8.29 12.23
C ILE A 81 7.01 -9.61 12.33
N ARG A 82 6.61 -10.65 11.59
CA ARG A 82 7.25 -11.97 11.63
C ARG A 82 8.69 -11.88 11.10
N PRO A 83 9.72 -12.24 11.91
CA PRO A 83 11.12 -12.18 11.49
C PRO A 83 11.41 -12.82 10.16
N GLU A 84 10.92 -14.04 9.99
CA GLU A 84 11.13 -14.81 8.78
C GLU A 84 10.52 -14.11 7.54
N PHE A 85 9.43 -13.36 7.71
CA PHE A 85 8.74 -12.70 6.61
C PHE A 85 9.51 -11.47 6.16
N PHE A 86 9.87 -10.58 7.08
CA PHE A 86 10.59 -9.36 6.70
C PHE A 86 12.01 -9.68 6.19
N GLU A 87 12.67 -10.71 6.74
CA GLU A 87 13.99 -11.14 6.26
C GLU A 87 13.93 -11.70 4.84
N ALA A 88 12.96 -12.57 4.54
CA ALA A 88 12.76 -13.11 3.20
C ALA A 88 12.45 -12.03 2.14
N ASN A 89 11.84 -10.93 2.57
CA ASN A 89 11.54 -9.78 1.72
C ASN A 89 12.66 -8.73 1.68
N GLY A 90 13.85 -9.02 2.24
CA GLY A 90 14.99 -8.10 2.27
C GLY A 90 14.72 -6.83 3.11
N GLN A 91 13.74 -6.89 4.01
CA GLN A 91 13.34 -5.77 4.86
C GLN A 91 14.07 -5.86 6.20
N GLN A 92 14.34 -4.71 6.80
CA GLN A 92 14.82 -4.65 8.18
C GLN A 92 13.64 -4.62 9.17
N PRO A 93 13.84 -5.06 10.42
CA PRO A 93 12.85 -4.89 11.48
C PRO A 93 12.40 -3.43 11.55
N ARG A 94 11.09 -3.19 11.37
CA ARG A 94 10.51 -1.85 11.44
C ARG A 94 9.85 -1.64 12.78
N LYS A 95 9.98 -0.44 13.34
CA LYS A 95 9.21 -0.03 14.54
C LYS A 95 7.71 0.14 14.28
N MET A 96 7.32 0.18 13.00
CA MET A 96 5.95 0.41 12.56
C MET A 96 5.71 -0.36 11.27
N THR A 97 4.62 -1.10 11.24
CA THR A 97 4.17 -1.82 10.04
C THR A 97 3.57 -0.83 9.03
N ASN A 98 3.47 -1.24 7.77
CA ASN A 98 2.80 -0.42 6.75
C ASN A 98 1.34 -0.23 7.11
N HIS A 99 0.70 -1.29 7.62
CA HIS A 99 -0.67 -1.24 8.13
C HIS A 99 -0.85 -0.12 9.17
N GLU A 100 -0.01 -0.08 10.22
CA GLU A 100 -0.09 0.98 11.24
C GLU A 100 0.25 2.36 10.67
N TRP A 101 1.20 2.43 9.73
CA TRP A 101 1.59 3.69 9.11
C TRP A 101 0.44 4.31 8.30
N TYR A 102 -0.25 3.52 7.49
CA TYR A 102 -1.45 3.97 6.78
C TYR A 102 -2.59 4.31 7.75
N ALA A 103 -2.77 3.53 8.82
CA ALA A 103 -3.75 3.85 9.86
C ALA A 103 -3.52 5.24 10.47
N ARG A 104 -2.26 5.60 10.76
CA ARG A 104 -1.90 6.96 11.23
C ARG A 104 -2.15 8.06 10.20
N ARG A 105 -2.20 7.73 8.91
CA ARG A 105 -2.60 8.64 7.82
C ARG A 105 -4.12 8.73 7.63
N GLY A 106 -4.92 8.10 8.49
CA GLY A 106 -6.38 8.14 8.45
C GLY A 106 -7.02 7.06 7.57
N TYR A 107 -6.25 6.07 7.10
CA TYR A 107 -6.83 4.91 6.42
C TYR A 107 -7.41 3.96 7.46
N ARG A 108 -8.65 3.53 7.27
CA ARG A 108 -9.32 2.53 8.12
C ARG A 108 -9.42 1.20 7.39
N GLU A 109 -9.30 0.11 8.16
CA GLU A 109 -9.53 -1.24 7.64
C GLU A 109 -10.97 -1.39 7.15
N ILE A 110 -11.15 -2.03 5.99
CA ILE A 110 -12.45 -2.34 5.43
C ILE A 110 -12.67 -3.84 5.21
N LYS A 111 -11.58 -4.60 5.06
CA LYS A 111 -11.61 -6.05 4.94
C LYS A 111 -10.24 -6.65 5.21
N VAL A 112 -10.22 -7.87 5.72
CA VAL A 112 -9.02 -8.71 5.78
C VAL A 112 -9.28 -9.97 4.96
N ALA A 113 -8.32 -10.37 4.14
CA ALA A 113 -8.37 -11.59 3.32
C ALA A 113 -7.14 -12.45 3.60
N GLN A 114 -7.35 -13.73 3.89
CA GLN A 114 -6.28 -14.71 4.04
C GLN A 114 -5.76 -15.12 2.67
N ASN A 115 -4.44 -15.17 2.49
CA ASN A 115 -3.77 -15.70 1.29
C ASN A 115 -4.29 -15.08 -0.02
N TYR A 116 -4.50 -13.77 0.00
CA TYR A 116 -4.90 -13.01 -1.19
C TYR A 116 -3.77 -12.96 -2.23
N TYR A 117 -2.53 -12.79 -1.76
CA TYR A 117 -1.32 -12.94 -2.55
C TYR A 117 -0.73 -14.33 -2.29
N THR A 118 -0.47 -15.08 -3.36
CA THR A 118 0.03 -16.47 -3.30
C THR A 118 1.31 -16.66 -4.09
N GLU A 119 1.92 -15.58 -4.59
CA GLU A 119 3.19 -15.63 -5.29
C GLU A 119 4.28 -16.15 -4.33
N PRO A 120 5.07 -17.16 -4.76
CA PRO A 120 6.17 -17.65 -3.94
C PRO A 120 7.29 -16.61 -3.86
N ASP A 121 8.01 -16.60 -2.74
CA ASP A 121 9.24 -15.83 -2.61
C ASP A 121 10.40 -16.43 -3.43
N SER A 122 11.59 -15.82 -3.34
CA SER A 122 12.80 -16.27 -4.05
C SER A 122 13.27 -17.69 -3.68
N THR A 123 12.77 -18.26 -2.58
CA THR A 123 13.04 -19.62 -2.12
C THR A 123 11.97 -20.63 -2.52
N GLY A 124 10.89 -20.17 -3.18
CA GLY A 124 9.75 -21.00 -3.55
C GLY A 124 8.68 -21.11 -2.45
N LYS A 125 8.82 -20.39 -1.33
CA LYS A 125 7.87 -20.45 -0.22
C LYS A 125 6.66 -19.57 -0.51
N VAL A 126 5.47 -20.18 -0.45
CA VAL A 126 4.19 -19.45 -0.41
C VAL A 126 3.88 -19.11 1.04
N TRP A 127 3.61 -17.84 1.30
CA TRP A 127 3.41 -17.32 2.64
C TRP A 127 1.95 -17.40 3.05
N ASP A 128 1.68 -18.00 4.23
CA ASP A 128 0.38 -17.91 4.87
C ASP A 128 0.27 -16.57 5.61
N ILE A 129 -0.32 -15.58 4.95
CA ILE A 129 -0.40 -14.18 5.42
C ILE A 129 -1.75 -13.54 5.10
N LYS A 130 -2.15 -12.59 5.94
CA LYS A 130 -3.34 -11.78 5.72
C LYS A 130 -3.00 -10.51 4.95
N THR A 131 -3.80 -10.21 3.93
CA THR A 131 -3.86 -8.88 3.30
C THR A 131 -4.99 -8.08 3.95
N VAL A 132 -4.68 -6.86 4.37
CA VAL A 132 -5.68 -5.90 4.84
C VAL A 132 -5.95 -4.88 3.75
N PHE A 133 -7.22 -4.71 3.41
CA PHE A 133 -7.71 -3.65 2.55
C PHE A 133 -8.14 -2.48 3.41
N MET A 134 -7.70 -1.29 3.04
CA MET A 134 -7.94 -0.07 3.79
C MET A 134 -8.50 1.02 2.87
N ARG A 135 -9.27 1.94 3.44
CA ARG A 135 -9.75 3.13 2.73
C ARG A 135 -9.59 4.39 3.56
N ARG A 136 -9.54 5.54 2.90
CA ARG A 136 -9.70 6.86 3.49
C ARG A 136 -10.67 7.67 2.64
N ASP A 137 -11.59 8.35 3.28
CA ASP A 137 -12.48 9.30 2.62
C ASP A 137 -11.71 10.61 2.42
N VAL A 138 -11.68 11.12 1.20
CA VAL A 138 -10.92 12.32 0.82
C VAL A 138 -11.80 13.22 -0.06
N GLY A 139 -11.91 14.50 0.30
CA GLY A 139 -12.68 15.50 -0.46
C GLY A 139 -14.16 15.60 -0.12
#